data_AF-H2Y8D5-F1
#
_entry.id   AF-H2Y8D5-F1
#
_cell.length_a   1.000
_cell.length_b   1.000
_cell.length_c   1.000
_cell.angle_alpha   90.00
_cell.angle_beta   90.00
_cell.angle_gamma   90.00
#
_symmetry.space_group_name_H-M   'P 1'
#
loop_
_entity.id
_entity.type
_entity.pdbx_description
1 polymer ?
#
loop_
_entity_poly.entity_id
_entity_poly.type
_entity_poly.pdbx_seq_one_letter_code
_entity_poly.pdbx_strand_id
1 'polypeptide(L)'
;MEIKLLILFGVFSLVGSVANQNDESLLVGAFNIQIYGQSKGGKDDVIQIIVQILARYDLIVVQEIRDSKETAFDSLIGKLNNEYGDVFDYVIGARVGRTKSKEQYGFVFRKDKVEIESMYEYNDQYDVFEGEPLIVRWRRIDDRGKQKSFTFIPMHAKPRAALAE
;
A
#
# COMPACT_ATOMS: atom_id res chain seq x y z
N MET A 1 -12.08 14.79 -11.64
CA MET A 1 -11.37 13.97 -10.63
C MET A 1 -9.94 13.88 -11.11
N GLU A 2 -9.03 14.68 -10.52
CA GLU A 2 -7.62 14.65 -10.91
C GLU A 2 -6.92 13.53 -10.14
N ILE A 3 -6.54 12.47 -10.84
CA ILE A 3 -5.68 11.42 -10.30
C ILE A 3 -4.25 11.92 -10.48
N LYS A 4 -3.59 12.30 -9.38
CA LYS A 4 -2.15 12.62 -9.40
C LYS A 4 -1.37 11.31 -9.32
N LEU A 5 -0.96 10.82 -10.48
CA LEU A 5 -0.04 9.69 -10.62
C LEU A 5 1.40 10.21 -10.53
N LEU A 6 2.13 9.87 -9.47
CA LEU A 6 3.56 10.15 -9.37
C LEU A 6 4.31 9.06 -10.14
N ILE A 7 4.84 9.36 -11.33
CA ILE A 7 5.70 8.47 -12.11
C ILE A 7 7.15 8.88 -11.87
N LEU A 8 7.96 7.99 -11.30
CA LEU A 8 9.42 8.17 -11.15
C LEU A 8 10.12 7.70 -12.43
N PHE A 9 10.80 8.59 -13.15
CA PHE A 9 11.67 8.22 -14.28
C PHE A 9 13.08 7.89 -13.77
N GLY A 10 13.49 6.63 -13.90
CA GLY A 10 14.89 6.20 -13.72
C GLY A 10 15.54 5.96 -15.08
N VAL A 11 16.68 6.62 -15.34
CA VAL A 11 17.54 6.34 -16.51
C VAL A 11 18.33 5.06 -16.23
N PHE A 12 18.11 4.00 -17.02
CA PHE A 12 18.89 2.77 -16.96
C PHE A 12 20.00 2.79 -18.01
N SER A 13 21.26 2.77 -17.58
CA SER A 13 22.39 2.40 -18.44
C SER A 13 22.43 0.88 -18.57
N LEU A 14 22.32 0.37 -19.80
CA LEU A 14 22.36 -1.05 -20.10
C LEU A 14 23.80 -1.57 -19.98
N VAL A 15 24.15 -2.16 -18.84
CA VAL A 15 25.31 -3.05 -18.74
C VAL A 15 24.77 -4.47 -18.88
N GLY A 16 25.12 -5.13 -19.99
CA GLY A 16 24.73 -6.50 -20.25
C GLY A 16 25.34 -7.46 -19.23
N SER A 17 24.60 -7.75 -18.17
CA SER A 17 24.85 -8.92 -17.33
C SER A 17 23.98 -10.05 -17.86
N VAL A 18 24.53 -11.27 -17.94
CA VAL A 18 23.73 -12.48 -18.14
C VAL A 18 22.81 -12.59 -16.93
N ALA A 19 21.55 -12.17 -17.08
CA ALA A 19 20.56 -12.30 -16.03
C ALA A 19 20.27 -13.79 -15.85
N ASN A 20 20.46 -14.29 -14.63
CA ASN A 20 19.94 -15.59 -14.25
C ASN A 20 18.42 -15.55 -14.48
N GLN A 21 17.86 -16.47 -15.27
CA GLN A 21 16.46 -16.46 -15.72
C GLN A 21 15.43 -16.50 -14.55
N ASN A 22 15.89 -16.67 -13.32
CA ASN A 22 15.09 -16.75 -12.10
C ASN A 22 15.19 -15.49 -11.18
N ASP A 23 15.83 -14.39 -11.59
CA ASP A 23 15.91 -13.15 -10.79
C ASP A 23 14.77 -12.17 -11.16
N GLU A 24 13.57 -12.43 -10.64
CA GLU A 24 12.36 -11.60 -10.75
C GLU A 24 12.31 -10.56 -9.61
N SER A 25 12.04 -9.29 -9.94
CA SER A 25 11.82 -8.24 -8.95
C SER A 25 10.37 -8.19 -8.48
N LEU A 26 10.13 -7.79 -7.22
CA LEU A 26 8.79 -7.49 -6.74
C LEU A 26 8.37 -6.10 -7.24
N LEU A 27 7.17 -6.00 -7.80
CA LEU A 27 6.57 -4.72 -8.16
C LEU A 27 5.86 -4.13 -6.94
N VAL A 28 6.44 -3.08 -6.37
CA VAL A 28 5.97 -2.42 -5.15
C VAL A 28 5.44 -1.01 -5.44
N GLY A 29 4.45 -0.55 -4.67
CA GLY A 29 3.82 0.75 -4.91
C GLY A 29 3.23 1.42 -3.67
N ALA A 30 2.83 2.67 -3.85
CA ALA A 30 2.04 3.44 -2.90
C ALA A 30 0.94 4.20 -3.65
N PHE A 31 -0.29 4.14 -3.15
CA PHE A 31 -1.44 4.73 -3.79
C PHE A 31 -2.36 5.42 -2.79
N ASN A 32 -2.40 6.74 -2.88
CA ASN A 32 -3.39 7.53 -2.18
C ASN A 32 -4.69 7.54 -3.01
N ILE A 33 -5.76 6.96 -2.46
CA ILE A 33 -7.07 6.85 -3.14
C ILE A 33 -7.95 8.08 -2.86
N GLN A 34 -7.46 9.06 -2.10
CA GLN A 34 -8.10 10.31 -1.73
C GLN A 34 -9.46 10.08 -1.03
N ILE A 35 -9.46 10.06 0.30
CA ILE A 35 -10.68 9.83 1.11
C ILE A 35 -11.40 8.55 0.65
N TYR A 36 -10.74 7.41 0.78
CA TYR A 36 -11.34 6.12 0.46
C TYR A 36 -12.24 5.64 1.61
N GLY A 37 -13.54 5.52 1.35
CA GLY A 37 -14.51 4.99 2.30
C GLY A 37 -15.81 4.60 1.58
N GLN A 38 -16.86 4.32 2.33
CA GLN A 38 -18.14 3.77 1.80
C GLN A 38 -18.69 4.53 0.58
N SER A 39 -18.64 5.87 0.58
CA SER A 39 -19.14 6.68 -0.53
C SER A 39 -18.36 6.48 -1.84
N LYS A 40 -17.04 6.31 -1.77
CA LYS A 40 -16.20 6.00 -2.94
C LYS A 40 -16.27 4.51 -3.29
N GLY A 41 -16.34 3.65 -2.26
CA GLY A 41 -16.54 2.20 -2.37
C GLY A 41 -17.83 1.80 -3.08
N GLY A 42 -18.87 2.65 -3.03
CA GLY A 42 -20.15 2.41 -3.71
C GLY A 42 -20.21 2.85 -5.17
N LYS A 43 -19.11 3.34 -5.76
CA LYS A 43 -19.06 3.77 -7.16
C LYS A 43 -18.35 2.72 -8.01
N ASP A 44 -19.12 1.91 -8.73
CA ASP A 44 -18.59 0.73 -9.42
C ASP A 44 -17.51 1.07 -10.46
N ASP A 45 -17.71 2.14 -11.23
CA ASP A 45 -16.74 2.65 -12.21
C ASP A 45 -15.39 3.04 -11.56
N VAL A 46 -15.45 3.71 -10.41
CA VAL A 46 -14.26 4.10 -9.64
C VAL A 46 -13.56 2.87 -9.06
N ILE A 47 -14.33 1.92 -8.52
CA ILE A 47 -13.78 0.72 -7.89
C ILE A 47 -13.12 -0.20 -8.92
N GLN A 48 -13.70 -0.33 -10.11
CA GLN A 48 -13.10 -1.09 -11.19
C GLN A 48 -11.69 -0.56 -11.53
N ILE A 49 -11.53 0.76 -11.61
CA ILE A 49 -10.21 1.39 -11.84
C ILE A 49 -9.26 1.12 -10.67
N ILE A 50 -9.72 1.25 -9.43
CA ILE A 50 -8.88 0.98 -8.25
C ILE A 50 -8.41 -0.48 -8.24
N VAL A 51 -9.31 -1.43 -8.48
CA VAL A 51 -9.01 -2.87 -8.54
C VAL A 51 -7.97 -3.17 -9.63
N GLN A 52 -8.12 -2.59 -10.82
CA GLN A 52 -7.13 -2.71 -11.90
C GLN A 52 -5.76 -2.14 -11.53
N ILE A 53 -5.72 -1.05 -10.74
CA ILE A 53 -4.45 -0.48 -10.25
C ILE A 53 -3.81 -1.43 -9.24
N LEU A 54 -4.56 -1.88 -8.23
CA LEU A 54 -4.05 -2.76 -7.17
C LEU A 54 -3.50 -4.08 -7.74
N ALA A 55 -4.19 -4.68 -8.71
CA ALA A 55 -3.81 -5.95 -9.32
C ALA A 55 -2.44 -5.94 -10.04
N ARG A 56 -1.88 -4.75 -10.32
CA ARG A 56 -0.57 -4.60 -10.95
C ARG A 56 0.60 -4.87 -10.00
N TYR A 57 0.38 -4.78 -8.69
CA TYR A 57 1.45 -4.78 -7.71
C TYR A 57 1.52 -6.10 -6.94
N ASP A 58 2.73 -6.55 -6.62
CA ASP A 58 2.95 -7.65 -5.70
C ASP A 58 2.73 -7.21 -4.24
N LEU A 59 3.02 -5.93 -3.95
CA LEU A 59 2.79 -5.28 -2.66
C LEU A 59 2.53 -3.78 -2.87
N ILE A 60 1.43 -3.27 -2.34
CA ILE A 60 1.08 -1.85 -2.44
C ILE A 60 0.50 -1.33 -1.14
N VAL A 61 0.95 -0.15 -0.72
CA VAL A 61 0.29 0.59 0.37
C VAL A 61 -0.80 1.50 -0.18
N VAL A 62 -1.96 1.46 0.44
CA VAL A 62 -3.11 2.33 0.21
C VAL A 62 -3.18 3.36 1.34
N GLN A 63 -3.25 4.63 0.96
CA GLN A 63 -3.33 5.76 1.88
C GLN A 63 -4.69 6.45 1.82
N GLU A 64 -4.99 7.26 2.85
CA GLU A 64 -6.26 7.97 3.03
C GLU A 64 -7.49 7.05 3.08
N ILE A 65 -7.37 5.87 3.73
CA ILE A 65 -8.54 5.06 4.05
C ILE A 65 -9.29 5.75 5.20
N ARG A 66 -10.48 6.24 4.92
CA ARG A 66 -11.36 6.97 5.84
C ARG A 66 -12.75 6.33 5.86
N ASP A 67 -12.88 5.22 6.59
CA ASP A 67 -14.16 4.54 6.78
C ASP A 67 -14.41 4.22 8.25
N SER A 68 -15.26 4.99 8.94
CA SER A 68 -15.56 4.75 10.36
C SER A 68 -16.25 3.41 10.66
N LYS A 69 -16.77 2.72 9.63
CA LYS A 69 -17.35 1.39 9.78
C LYS A 69 -16.32 0.28 9.59
N GLU A 70 -15.13 0.61 9.07
CA GLU A 70 -14.03 -0.33 8.82
C GLU A 70 -14.44 -1.53 7.94
N THR A 71 -15.28 -1.30 6.92
CA THR A 71 -15.71 -2.37 5.99
C THR A 71 -15.40 -2.08 4.52
N ALA A 72 -15.07 -0.83 4.18
CA ALA A 72 -14.82 -0.43 2.80
C ALA A 72 -13.56 -1.08 2.22
N PHE A 73 -12.53 -1.31 3.04
CA PHE A 73 -11.29 -1.91 2.58
C PHE A 73 -11.46 -3.41 2.36
N ASP A 74 -12.08 -4.12 3.29
CA ASP A 74 -12.46 -5.52 3.14
C ASP A 74 -13.27 -5.76 1.86
N SER A 75 -14.26 -4.89 1.59
CA SER A 75 -15.07 -4.96 0.36
C SER A 75 -14.23 -4.75 -0.90
N LEU A 76 -13.22 -3.86 -0.86
CA LEU A 76 -12.31 -3.64 -1.98
C LEU A 76 -11.47 -4.89 -2.28
N ILE A 77 -10.93 -5.54 -1.25
CA ILE A 77 -10.12 -6.74 -1.41
C ILE A 77 -10.98 -7.91 -1.88
N GLY A 78 -12.21 -8.03 -1.39
CA GLY A 78 -13.19 -8.99 -1.90
C GLY A 78 -13.44 -8.82 -3.40
N LYS A 79 -13.61 -7.58 -3.88
CA LYS A 79 -13.77 -7.30 -5.32
C LYS A 79 -12.50 -7.62 -6.11
N LEU A 80 -11.32 -7.28 -5.59
CA LEU A 80 -10.03 -7.61 -6.21
C LEU A 80 -9.85 -9.13 -6.38
N ASN A 81 -10.09 -9.90 -5.32
CA ASN A 81 -9.98 -11.36 -5.35
C ASN A 81 -11.06 -12.03 -6.22
N ASN A 82 -12.26 -11.45 -6.30
CA ASN A 82 -13.29 -11.95 -7.22
C ASN A 82 -12.88 -11.79 -8.70
N GLU A 83 -12.16 -10.73 -9.05
CA GLU A 83 -11.78 -10.43 -10.44
C GLU A 83 -10.45 -11.09 -10.86
N TYR A 84 -9.47 -11.14 -9.95
CA TYR A 84 -8.10 -11.62 -10.25
C TYR A 84 -7.75 -12.95 -9.56
N GLY A 85 -8.71 -13.59 -8.90
CA GLY A 85 -8.53 -14.80 -8.12
C GLY A 85 -8.09 -14.52 -6.69
N ASP A 86 -8.32 -15.48 -5.79
CA ASP A 86 -8.02 -15.40 -4.35
C ASP A 86 -6.51 -15.48 -4.04
N VAL A 87 -5.74 -14.54 -4.59
CA VAL A 87 -4.28 -14.47 -4.46
C VAL A 87 -3.82 -13.26 -3.66
N PHE A 88 -4.71 -12.31 -3.38
CA PHE A 88 -4.40 -11.12 -2.59
C PHE A 88 -4.88 -11.27 -1.16
N ASP A 89 -4.12 -10.67 -0.25
CA ASP A 89 -4.48 -10.47 1.14
C ASP A 89 -4.10 -9.05 1.55
N TYR A 90 -4.50 -8.64 2.75
CA TYR A 90 -4.26 -7.31 3.23
C TYR A 90 -4.04 -7.25 4.74
N VAL A 91 -3.39 -6.17 5.16
CA VAL A 91 -3.39 -5.72 6.55
C VAL A 91 -3.74 -4.25 6.61
N ILE A 92 -4.41 -3.83 7.67
CA ILE A 92 -4.81 -2.44 7.87
C ILE A 92 -4.36 -1.98 9.26
N GLY A 93 -3.81 -0.77 9.32
CA GLY A 93 -3.34 -0.15 10.55
C GLY A 93 -4.48 0.46 11.37
N ALA A 94 -4.09 1.04 12.50
CA ALA A 94 -4.99 1.78 13.36
C ALA A 94 -5.53 3.03 12.66
N ARG A 95 -6.70 3.49 13.11
CA ARG A 95 -7.24 4.80 12.75
C ARG A 95 -6.43 5.89 13.44
N VAL A 96 -5.59 6.57 12.68
CA VAL A 96 -4.67 7.63 13.15
C VAL A 96 -5.14 9.01 12.67
N GLY A 97 -4.72 10.07 13.36
CA GLY A 97 -5.19 11.43 13.10
C GLY A 97 -5.68 12.17 14.36
N ARG A 98 -5.33 13.46 14.48
CA ARG A 98 -5.70 14.30 15.63
C ARG A 98 -7.17 14.73 15.64
N THR A 99 -7.88 14.57 14.52
CA THR A 99 -9.29 14.96 14.40
C THR A 99 -10.24 13.75 14.41
N LYS A 100 -11.56 14.01 14.39
CA LYS A 100 -12.57 12.94 14.23
C LYS A 100 -12.48 12.23 12.87
N SER A 101 -11.98 12.92 11.84
CA SER A 101 -11.77 12.36 10.51
C SER A 101 -10.39 11.69 10.46
N LYS A 102 -10.32 10.48 11.01
CA LYS A 102 -9.11 9.65 11.04
C LYS A 102 -8.87 8.91 9.73
N GLU A 103 -7.62 8.60 9.48
CA GLU A 103 -7.13 7.85 8.32
C GLU A 103 -6.49 6.53 8.75
N GLN A 104 -6.36 5.60 7.80
CA GLN A 104 -5.63 4.34 7.99
C GLN A 104 -4.70 4.13 6.79
N TYR A 105 -3.58 3.45 7.04
CA TYR A 105 -2.78 2.80 6.03
C TYR A 105 -3.25 1.35 5.87
N GLY A 106 -3.38 0.89 4.63
CA GLY A 106 -3.64 -0.52 4.32
C GLY A 106 -2.59 -1.05 3.37
N PHE A 107 -2.04 -2.23 3.61
CA PHE A 107 -1.21 -2.93 2.64
C PHE A 107 -2.03 -3.99 1.93
N VAL A 108 -1.93 -4.06 0.61
CA VAL A 108 -2.45 -5.16 -0.21
C VAL A 108 -1.25 -5.89 -0.79
N PHE A 109 -1.23 -7.21 -0.67
CA PHE A 109 -0.09 -8.03 -1.08
C PHE A 109 -0.52 -9.36 -1.67
N ARG A 110 0.33 -9.92 -2.53
CA ARG A 110 0.14 -11.25 -3.09
C ARG A 110 0.64 -12.32 -2.12
N LYS A 111 -0.26 -13.21 -1.70
CA LYS A 111 0.00 -14.31 -0.74
C LYS A 111 1.06 -15.29 -1.23
N ASP A 112 1.27 -15.40 -2.54
CA ASP A 112 2.29 -16.26 -3.17
C ASP A 112 3.66 -15.59 -3.31
N LYS A 113 3.81 -14.32 -2.92
CA LYS A 113 5.05 -13.54 -3.11
C LYS A 113 5.70 -13.14 -1.79
N VAL A 114 4.89 -12.67 -0.83
CA VAL A 114 5.37 -12.12 0.43
C VAL A 114 4.50 -12.52 1.61
N GLU A 115 5.10 -12.51 2.80
CA GLU A 115 4.42 -12.63 4.08
C GLU A 115 4.92 -11.56 5.06
N ILE A 116 4.20 -11.37 6.16
CA ILE A 116 4.54 -10.40 7.20
C ILE A 116 5.44 -11.08 8.25
N GLU A 117 6.62 -10.53 8.48
CA GLU A 117 7.49 -10.90 9.60
C GLU A 117 7.11 -10.14 10.87
N SER A 118 6.77 -8.86 10.75
CA SER A 118 6.32 -8.04 11.86
C SER A 118 5.53 -6.82 11.39
N MET A 119 4.64 -6.33 12.24
CA MET A 119 3.78 -5.17 12.00
C MET A 119 3.58 -4.41 13.31
N TYR A 120 3.76 -3.09 13.29
CA TYR A 120 3.50 -2.22 14.44
C TYR A 120 3.29 -0.77 13.99
N GLU A 121 2.57 0.01 14.81
CA GLU A 121 2.48 1.46 14.63
C GLU A 121 3.69 2.14 15.25
N TYR A 122 4.24 3.16 14.60
CA TYR A 122 5.32 3.95 15.16
C TYR A 122 4.87 4.63 16.46
N ASN A 123 5.65 4.47 17.53
CA ASN A 123 5.38 5.15 18.79
C ASN A 123 5.90 6.59 18.74
N ASP A 124 5.01 7.51 18.38
CA ASP A 124 5.32 8.93 18.27
C ASP A 124 5.35 9.63 19.63
N GLN A 125 6.47 9.50 20.33
CA GLN A 125 6.65 10.06 21.69
C GLN A 125 6.53 11.58 21.75
N TYR A 126 6.77 12.27 20.64
CA TYR A 126 6.84 13.73 20.58
C TYR A 126 5.66 14.36 19.83
N ASP A 127 4.66 13.55 19.43
CA ASP A 127 3.49 13.98 18.65
C ASP A 127 3.91 14.81 17.42
N VAL A 128 4.90 14.30 16.68
CA VAL A 128 5.42 14.92 15.45
C VAL A 128 4.46 14.66 14.29
N PHE A 129 4.05 13.41 14.11
CA PHE A 129 3.22 12.96 13.00
C PHE A 129 1.74 13.24 13.28
N GLU A 130 1.04 13.76 12.29
CA GLU A 130 -0.43 13.84 12.38
C GLU A 130 -1.09 12.46 12.45
N GLY A 131 -0.51 11.48 11.76
CA GLY A 131 -0.93 10.09 11.78
C GLY A 131 0.28 9.17 11.80
N GLU A 132 0.36 8.35 12.83
CA GLU A 132 1.47 7.46 13.11
C GLU A 132 1.70 6.49 11.93
N PRO A 133 2.94 6.35 11.44
CA PRO A 133 3.26 5.38 10.39
C PRO A 133 3.01 3.92 10.79
N LEU A 134 2.34 3.17 9.91
CA LEU A 134 2.22 1.72 10.01
C LEU A 134 3.47 1.03 9.46
N ILE A 135 4.32 0.50 10.32
CA ILE A 135 5.57 -0.15 9.95
C ILE A 135 5.34 -1.64 9.74
N VAL A 136 5.58 -2.12 8.52
CA VAL A 136 5.45 -3.55 8.20
C VAL A 136 6.75 -4.08 7.60
N ARG A 137 7.27 -5.14 8.23
CA ARG A 137 8.41 -5.91 7.75
C ARG A 137 7.90 -7.13 6.99
N TRP A 138 8.39 -7.29 5.78
CA TRP A 138 8.00 -8.32 4.84
C TRP A 138 9.13 -9.31 4.61
N ARG A 139 8.77 -10.58 4.44
CA ARG A 139 9.65 -11.62 3.92
C ARG A 139 9.14 -12.05 2.56
N ARG A 140 10.05 -12.13 1.60
CA ARG A 140 9.78 -12.77 0.32
C ARG A 140 9.75 -14.28 0.53
N ILE A 141 8.68 -14.94 0.09
CA ILE A 141 8.51 -16.38 0.25
C ILE A 141 8.87 -17.17 -1.01
N ASP A 142 8.88 -16.52 -2.18
CA ASP A 142 9.37 -17.15 -3.41
C ASP A 142 10.90 -17.07 -3.54
N ASP A 143 11.48 -18.00 -4.30
CA ASP A 143 12.93 -18.12 -4.51
C ASP A 143 13.44 -17.25 -5.67
N ARG A 144 12.53 -16.55 -6.35
CA ARG A 144 12.76 -15.86 -7.62
C ARG A 144 13.44 -14.51 -7.49
N GLY A 145 14.29 -14.29 -6.50
CA GLY A 145 15.09 -13.07 -6.45
C GLY A 145 15.90 -12.88 -5.17
N LYS A 146 16.77 -11.86 -5.24
CA LYS A 146 17.82 -11.63 -4.22
C LYS A 146 17.31 -11.01 -2.92
N GLN A 147 16.29 -10.15 -2.97
CA GLN A 147 15.74 -9.52 -1.77
C GLN A 147 14.93 -10.53 -0.95
N LYS A 148 15.37 -10.84 0.26
CA LYS A 148 14.70 -11.82 1.15
C LYS A 148 13.78 -11.20 2.18
N SER A 149 14.15 -10.05 2.75
CA SER A 149 13.27 -9.30 3.66
C SER A 149 13.45 -7.79 3.44
N PHE A 150 12.42 -7.01 3.73
CA PHE A 150 12.42 -5.55 3.57
C PHE A 150 11.32 -4.92 4.42
N THR A 151 11.41 -3.62 4.70
CA THR A 151 10.44 -2.91 5.55
C THR A 151 9.81 -1.77 4.77
N PHE A 152 8.49 -1.63 4.88
CA PHE A 152 7.75 -0.48 4.37
C PHE A 152 7.29 0.39 5.52
N ILE A 153 7.55 1.70 5.40
CA ILE A 153 7.15 2.74 6.34
C ILE A 153 6.40 3.80 5.51
N PRO A 154 5.07 3.73 5.42
CA PRO A 154 4.28 4.71 4.70
C PRO A 154 4.18 5.98 5.51
N MET A 155 4.33 7.12 4.83
CA MET A 155 4.19 8.44 5.44
C MET A 155 3.34 9.33 4.53
N HIS A 156 2.24 9.81 5.07
CA HIS A 156 1.33 10.75 4.44
C HIS A 156 1.40 12.09 5.19
N ALA A 157 2.44 12.87 4.88
CA ALA A 157 2.68 14.11 5.59
C ALA A 157 1.70 15.21 5.18
N LYS A 158 1.19 15.98 6.15
CA LYS A 158 0.39 17.17 5.84
C LYS A 158 1.27 18.19 5.11
N PRO A 159 0.85 18.77 3.97
CA PRO A 159 1.69 19.69 3.20
C PRO A 159 2.24 20.89 4.00
N ARG A 160 1.52 21.33 5.04
CA ARG A 160 1.94 22.45 5.91
C ARG A 160 2.90 22.04 7.03
N ALA A 161 3.02 20.74 7.32
CA ALA A 161 3.84 20.18 8.40
C ALA A 161 4.95 19.25 7.89
N ALA A 162 5.02 18.98 6.58
CA ALA A 162 5.96 18.04 5.96
C ALA A 162 7.47 18.36 6.14
N LEU A 163 7.82 19.52 6.69
CA LEU A 163 9.20 19.86 7.07
C LEU A 163 9.52 19.43 8.51
N ALA A 164 8.49 19.32 9.36
CA ALA A 164 8.61 18.93 10.76
C ALA A 164 8.38 17.43 10.94
N GLU A 165 7.55 16.83 10.09
CA GLU A 165 7.34 15.37 9.92
C GLU A 165 8.44 14.74 9.05
#